data_AF-A0A8F9RQU0-F1
#
_entry.id   AF-A0A8F9RQU0-F1
#
_cell.length_a   1.000
_cell.length_b   1.000
_cell.length_c   1.000
_cell.angle_alpha   90.00
_cell.angle_beta   90.00
_cell.angle_gamma   90.00
#
_symmetry.space_group_name_H-M   'P 1'
#
loop_
_entity.id
_entity.type
_entity.pdbx_description
1 polymer ?
#
loop_
_entity_poly.entity_id
_entity_poly.type
_entity_poly.pdbx_seq_one_letter_code
_entity_poly.pdbx_strand_id
1 'polypeptide(L)' 'MKMLTLLEVGGLEGLVAIIILMILGVAAFVSLFVTVFVKLIYESKDGRKFSKKQFWMTMLISMLICGLISGVVCGGM' A
#
# COMPACT_ATOMS: atom_id res chain seq x y z
N MET A 1 -22.21 8.79 -17.19
CA MET A 1 -22.31 10.18 -16.69
C MET A 1 -21.86 10.29 -15.23
N LYS A 2 -20.61 9.92 -14.89
CA LYS A 2 -20.06 10.01 -13.52
C LYS A 2 -18.61 10.51 -13.45
N MET A 3 -17.86 10.42 -14.56
CA MET A 3 -16.49 10.93 -14.64
C MET A 3 -16.46 12.46 -14.85
N LEU A 4 -17.40 12.99 -15.66
CA LEU A 4 -17.50 14.42 -15.95
C LEU A 4 -17.87 15.24 -14.70
N THR A 5 -18.74 14.72 -13.83
CA THR A 5 -19.14 15.38 -12.58
C THR A 5 -18.01 15.52 -11.55
N LEU A 6 -16.97 14.67 -11.61
CA LEU A 6 -15.80 14.78 -10.72
C LEU A 6 -14.80 15.84 -11.20
N LEU A 7 -14.70 16.06 -12.51
CA LEU A 7 -13.86 17.11 -13.09
C LEU A 7 -14.48 18.50 -12.91
N GLU A 8 -15.80 18.56 -12.81
CA GLU A 8 -16.60 19.80 -12.74
C GLU A 8 -16.75 20.36 -11.30
N VAL A 9 -16.65 19.52 -10.26
CA VAL A 9 -16.81 19.91 -8.84
C VAL A 9 -15.50 20.34 -8.16
N GLY A 10 -14.32 20.03 -8.73
CA GLY A 10 -13.05 20.33 -8.06
C GLY A 10 -11.77 20.05 -8.84
N GLY A 11 -11.81 20.08 -10.18
CA GLY A 11 -10.61 20.07 -11.03
C GLY A 11 -9.68 18.86 -10.88
N LEU A 12 -8.51 18.98 -11.54
CA LEU A 12 -7.45 17.97 -11.56
C LEU A 12 -6.98 17.58 -10.14
N GLU A 13 -7.06 18.49 -9.17
CA GLU A 13 -6.70 18.24 -7.77
C GLU A 13 -7.59 17.18 -7.09
N GLY A 14 -8.92 17.25 -7.25
CA GLY A 14 -9.82 16.26 -6.67
C GLY A 14 -9.60 14.86 -7.23
N LEU A 15 -9.33 14.76 -8.53
CA LEU A 15 -9.00 13.50 -9.19
C LEU A 15 -7.68 12.91 -8.67
N VAL A 16 -6.64 13.74 -8.56
CA VAL A 16 -5.33 13.33 -8.05
C VAL A 16 -5.43 12.85 -6.59
N ALA A 17 -6.19 13.56 -5.75
CA ALA A 17 -6.39 13.17 -4.35
C ALA A 17 -7.06 11.80 -4.21
N ILE A 18 -8.09 11.50 -5.02
CA ILE A 18 -8.78 10.20 -5.00
C ILE A 18 -7.84 9.07 -5.43
N ILE A 19 -7.05 9.29 -6.48
CA ILE A 19 -6.10 8.29 -6.98
C ILE A 19 -5.03 8.00 -5.92
N ILE A 20 -4.46 9.03 -5.29
CA ILE A 20 -3.47 8.86 -4.21
C ILE A 20 -4.07 8.10 -3.03
N LEU A 21 -5.28 8.44 -2.60
CA LEU A 21 -5.97 7.73 -1.51
C LEU A 21 -6.24 6.27 -1.86
N MET A 22 -6.60 5.98 -3.11
CA MET A 22 -6.82 4.61 -3.57
C MET A 22 -5.52 3.79 -3.57
N ILE A 23 -4.41 4.36 -4.07
CA ILE A 23 -3.10 3.70 -4.07
C ILE A 23 -2.62 3.44 -2.64
N LEU A 24 -2.75 4.44 -1.76
CA LEU A 24 -2.40 4.28 -0.33
C LEU A 24 -3.25 3.20 0.34
N GLY A 25 -4.56 3.16 0.07
CA GLY A 25 -5.45 2.15 0.62
C GLY A 25 -5.07 0.73 0.19
N VAL A 26 -4.80 0.52 -1.10
CA VAL A 26 -4.39 -0.79 -1.63
C VAL A 26 -3.01 -1.18 -1.10
N ALA A 27 -2.04 -0.28 -1.11
CA ALA A 27 -0.69 -0.53 -0.59
C ALA A 27 -0.70 -0.88 0.91
N ALA A 28 -1.53 -0.20 1.72
CA ALA A 28 -1.73 -0.50 3.13
C ALA A 28 -2.33 -1.90 3.34
N PHE A 29 -3.32 -2.28 2.52
CA PHE A 29 -3.94 -3.60 2.62
C PHE A 29 -2.97 -4.73 2.25
N VAL A 30 -2.23 -4.58 1.14
CA VAL A 30 -1.24 -5.57 0.68
C VAL A 30 -0.09 -5.70 1.67
N SER A 31 0.47 -4.59 2.15
CA SER A 31 1.54 -4.61 3.16
C SER A 31 1.13 -5.31 4.46
N LEU A 32 -0.10 -5.07 4.93
CA LEU A 32 -0.64 -5.74 6.10
C LEU A 32 -0.79 -7.26 5.86
N PHE A 33 -1.30 -7.65 4.69
CA PHE A 33 -1.44 -9.05 4.31
C PHE A 33 -0.07 -9.75 4.30
N VAL A 34 0.92 -9.21 3.59
CA VAL A 34 2.29 -9.74 3.53
C VAL A 34 2.89 -9.87 4.95
N THR A 35 2.73 -8.84 5.78
CA THR A 35 3.29 -8.83 7.13
C THR A 35 2.65 -9.91 8.03
N VAL A 36 1.34 -10.15 7.88
CA VAL A 36 0.64 -11.24 8.60
C VAL A 36 1.13 -12.61 8.15
N PHE A 37 1.33 -12.83 6.86
CA PHE A 37 1.88 -14.09 6.35
C PHE A 37 3.31 -14.32 6.83
N VAL A 38 4.17 -13.31 6.74
CA VAL A 38 5.54 -13.38 7.25
C VAL A 38 5.53 -13.70 8.74
N LYS A 39 4.66 -13.05 9.52
CA LYS A 39 4.50 -13.32 10.94
C LYS A 39 4.11 -14.78 11.18
N LEU A 40 3.07 -15.30 10.50
CA LEU A 40 2.61 -16.68 10.65
C LEU A 40 3.71 -17.69 10.34
N ILE A 41 4.45 -17.49 9.25
CA ILE A 41 5.56 -18.36 8.86
C ILE A 41 6.70 -18.31 9.89
N TYR A 42 7.05 -17.12 10.37
CA TYR A 42 8.15 -16.93 11.33
C TYR A 42 7.83 -17.55 12.69
N GLU A 43 6.60 -17.38 13.17
CA GLU A 43 6.14 -17.93 14.45
C GLU A 43 5.95 -19.46 14.36
N SER A 44 5.54 -19.98 13.20
CA SER A 44 5.35 -21.43 12.96
C SER A 44 6.65 -22.23 12.90
N LYS A 45 7.78 -21.63 12.54
CA LYS A 45 9.02 -22.38 12.23
C LYS A 45 9.97 -22.53 13.42
N ASP A 46 9.96 -21.56 14.34
CA ASP A 46 11.03 -21.41 15.35
C ASP A 46 10.48 -21.19 16.77
N GLY A 47 9.15 -21.12 16.96
CA GLY A 47 8.53 -20.75 18.23
C GLY A 47 8.90 -19.34 18.73
N ARG A 48 9.59 -18.54 17.90
CA ARG A 48 10.05 -17.19 18.22
C ARG A 48 8.94 -16.18 17.97
N LYS A 49 8.70 -15.30 18.94
CA LYS A 49 7.69 -14.24 18.83
C LYS A 49 8.12 -13.17 17.85
N PHE A 50 7.23 -12.84 16.93
CA PHE A 50 7.43 -11.73 16.01
C PHE A 50 7.37 -10.41 16.76
N SER A 51 8.49 -9.70 16.84
CA SER A 51 8.58 -8.42 17.57
C SER A 51 7.84 -7.31 16.84
N LYS A 52 7.23 -6.38 17.60
CA LYS A 52 6.57 -5.19 17.05
C LYS A 52 7.50 -4.36 16.14
N LYS A 53 8.81 -4.32 16.46
CA LYS A 53 9.81 -3.63 15.62
C LYS A 53 9.96 -4.28 14.25
N GLN A 54 10.01 -5.61 14.20
CA GLN A 54 10.11 -6.38 12.96
C GLN A 54 8.84 -6.22 12.13
N PHE A 55 7.68 -6.24 12.77
CA PHE A 55 6.39 -5.99 12.11
C PHE A 55 6.34 -4.64 11.40
N TRP A 56 6.69 -3.56 12.10
CA TRP A 56 6.69 -2.24 11.49
C TRP A 56 7.73 -2.11 10.38
N MET A 57 8.91 -2.73 10.54
CA MET A 57 9.95 -2.74 9.51
C MET A 57 9.50 -3.48 8.24
N THR A 58 8.91 -4.66 8.37
CA THR A 58 8.36 -5.43 7.24
C THR A 58 7.21 -4.69 6.56
N MET A 59 6.33 -4.06 7.33
CA MET A 59 5.21 -3.27 6.80
C MET A 59 5.71 -2.04 6.02
N LEU A 60 6.67 -1.30 6.56
CA LEU A 60 7.25 -0.13 5.89
C LEU A 60 8.01 -0.53 4.61
N ILE A 61 8.79 -1.60 4.64
CA ILE A 61 9.51 -2.10 3.45
C ILE A 61 8.53 -2.52 2.36
N SER A 62 7.48 -3.27 2.69
CA SER A 62 6.48 -3.70 1.71
C SER A 62 5.68 -2.53 1.15
N MET A 63 5.36 -1.53 1.97
CA MET A 63 4.69 -0.30 1.54
C MET A 63 5.59 0.54 0.61
N LEU A 64 6.90 0.62 0.90
CA LEU A 64 7.89 1.29 0.05
C LEU A 64 8.02 0.61 -1.32
N ILE A 65 8.09 -0.73 -1.34
CA ILE A 65 8.17 -1.52 -2.59
C ILE A 65 6.89 -1.35 -3.41
N CYS A 66 5.70 -1.44 -2.80
CA CYS A 66 4.43 -1.22 -3.50
C CYS A 66 4.35 0.19 -4.09
N GLY A 67 4.81 1.20 -3.35
CA GLY A 67 4.89 2.58 -3.82
C GLY A 67 5.84 2.73 -5.02
N LEU A 68 7.04 2.12 -4.95
CA LEU A 68 8.00 2.12 -6.05
C LEU A 68 7.43 1.47 -7.31
N ILE A 69 6.81 0.29 -7.18
CA ILE A 69 6.24 -0.45 -8.32
C ILE A 69 5.11 0.36 -8.96
N SER A 70 4.18 0.91 -8.15
CA SER A 70 3.13 1.79 -8.67
C SER A 70 3.72 3.01 -9.38
N GLY A 71 4.80 3.60 -8.86
CA GLY A 71 5.50 4.72 -9.48
C GLY A 71 6.11 4.37 -10.83
N VAL A 72 6.76 3.21 -10.95
CA VAL A 72 7.32 2.74 -12.23
C VAL A 72 6.21 2.42 -13.23
N VAL A 73 5.18 1.67 -12.82
CA VAL A 73 4.08 1.24 -13.72
C VAL A 73 3.22 2.41 -14.18
N CYS A 74 2.83 3.32 -13.28
CA CYS A 74 2.00 4.48 -13.64
C CYS A 74 2.80 5.65 -14.22
N GLY A 75 4.11 5.73 -13.93
CA GLY A 75 5.01 6.79 -14.39
C GLY A 75 5.60 6.55 -15.78
N GLY A 76 5.49 5.34 -16.32
CA GLY A 76 5.90 5.01 -17.68
C GLY A 76 7.41 5.15 -17.93
N MET A 77 8.24 4.90 -16.91
CA MET A 77 9.70 4.77 -17.08
C MET A 77 10.08 3.38 -17.58
#